data_AF-W9RL50-F1
#
_entry.id   AF-W9RL50-F1
#
_cell.length_a   1.000
_cell.length_b   1.000
_cell.length_c   1.000
_cell.angle_alpha   90.00
_cell.angle_beta   90.00
_cell.angle_gamma   90.00
#
_symmetry.space_group_name_H-M   'P 1'
#
loop_
_entity.id
_entity.type
_entity.pdbx_description
1 polymer ?
#
loop_
_entity_poly.entity_id
_entity_poly.type
_entity_poly.pdbx_seq_one_letter_code
_entity_poly.pdbx_strand_id
1 'polypeptide(L)'
;MGLKLYGTLFSLVLQVKYNAGSYELWLMYINSRMHLHDRLATYDAALSALCHNASASEWDGVHTSACILDLFLQMIDCLCMSGNVEKAIQKIFEFSAADKNSHERLLLLSDIHSCLKISDKCIFWVCSVYLVIYRKLPEAVVRQFECEKLLLEIEWPSILLPDDEKQMAVKLMEKGAVSVASLMKIESLRSDDTNVKSAQLFAVSHIRCMAALGSLEYCGNLLDRYLGLYPFCLELVLISTRAHKQEFRDLSVGFEEILINWPKEVPGIQCVWNQYAQCALQNGGREFGKELLDRWFHSVWKVHYHQNGVLPGVDSENKDGLPESASDSILEISPGLDKIDEMFGFLNLSLYKLWQNDHVAARIAAEKALKTAIPKYFKYCFREHATLCLTGESVLKEPASISGMENILEHYIGVLQDFPVPEPLPRKFINNIKKPRVQQLINNMFSPVSSDFFLVNLVLEVWFGPSLLPEEFTEPKHLVDFVEGMLDICPSNYVLAMSVCKLFRKRDESTHFTSVSMCFWASSNLVNTILHAIPIPPECVWVEAATILGKVKGVEVLSQRFYGRALLAYPFSVKLWKSYQLLYGNTEKTKAIAEAAKAKGIDLD
;
A
#
# COMPACT_ATOMS: atom_id res chain seq x y z
N MET A 1 2.09 -19.91 26.58
CA MET A 1 2.87 -18.87 27.29
C MET A 1 1.91 -18.21 28.28
N GLY A 2 1.81 -18.74 29.50
CA GLY A 2 0.67 -18.50 30.41
C GLY A 2 1.03 -18.40 31.89
N LEU A 3 2.22 -17.92 32.22
CA LEU A 3 2.64 -17.64 33.60
C LEU A 3 3.30 -16.25 33.62
N LYS A 4 2.81 -15.35 34.49
CA LYS A 4 3.15 -13.92 34.68
C LYS A 4 2.33 -12.88 33.88
N LEU A 5 1.01 -12.84 34.04
CA LEU A 5 0.19 -11.71 33.54
C LEU A 5 -0.05 -10.61 34.59
N TYR A 6 -0.27 -10.95 35.87
CA TYR A 6 -0.59 -9.94 36.90
C TYR A 6 0.58 -9.02 37.31
N GLY A 7 1.81 -9.56 37.46
CA GLY A 7 2.99 -8.74 37.76
C GLY A 7 3.42 -7.82 36.60
N THR A 8 3.18 -8.26 35.37
CA THR A 8 3.53 -7.54 34.14
C THR A 8 2.57 -6.38 33.87
N LEU A 9 1.27 -6.56 34.16
CA LEU A 9 0.25 -5.51 34.06
C LEU A 9 0.51 -4.35 35.03
N PHE A 10 0.85 -4.63 36.29
CA PHE A 10 1.17 -3.60 37.29
C PHE A 10 2.47 -2.85 36.95
N SER A 11 3.47 -3.56 36.43
CA SER A 11 4.71 -2.97 35.92
C SER A 11 4.44 -2.01 34.75
N LEU A 12 3.56 -2.37 33.81
CA LEU A 12 3.23 -1.52 32.65
C LEU A 12 2.48 -0.24 33.06
N VAL A 13 1.54 -0.31 34.00
CA VAL A 13 0.83 0.89 34.51
C VAL A 13 1.83 1.90 35.10
N LEU A 14 2.78 1.42 35.89
CA LEU A 14 3.81 2.28 36.47
C LEU A 14 4.75 2.82 35.40
N GLN A 15 5.20 1.99 34.46
CA GLN A 15 6.11 2.40 33.38
C GLN A 15 5.51 3.48 32.49
N VAL A 16 4.23 3.35 32.11
CA VAL A 16 3.52 4.36 31.33
C VAL A 16 3.35 5.67 32.11
N LYS A 17 3.11 5.61 33.43
CA LYS A 17 3.05 6.82 34.28
C LYS A 17 4.38 7.58 34.33
N TYR A 18 5.50 6.87 34.40
CA TYR A 18 6.83 7.49 34.45
C TYR A 18 7.38 7.90 33.08
N ASN A 19 6.85 7.34 31.99
CA ASN A 19 7.27 7.65 30.62
C ASN A 19 6.05 7.80 29.70
N ALA A 20 5.21 8.78 30.00
CA ALA A 20 3.94 9.02 29.33
C ALA A 20 4.07 9.42 27.85
N GLY A 21 5.27 9.79 27.40
CA GLY A 21 5.58 10.09 26.01
C GLY A 21 5.93 8.87 25.15
N SER A 22 6.17 7.69 25.75
CA SER A 22 6.59 6.49 24.98
C SER A 22 5.40 5.80 24.33
N TYR A 23 5.38 5.86 23.00
CA TYR A 23 4.42 5.16 22.15
C TYR A 23 4.45 3.63 22.36
N GLU A 24 5.64 3.04 22.50
CA GLU A 24 5.83 1.59 22.65
C GLU A 24 5.22 1.06 23.95
N LEU A 25 5.43 1.78 25.06
CA LEU A 25 4.85 1.42 26.36
C LEU A 25 3.32 1.52 26.32
N TRP A 26 2.78 2.54 25.65
CA TRP A 26 1.35 2.66 25.43
C TRP A 26 0.80 1.49 24.61
N LEU A 27 1.44 1.10 23.50
CA LEU A 27 1.03 -0.07 22.71
C LEU A 27 1.00 -1.36 23.55
N MET A 28 2.06 -1.62 24.32
CA MET A 28 2.11 -2.80 25.20
C MET A 28 0.97 -2.78 26.23
N TYR A 29 0.68 -1.60 26.80
CA TYR A 29 -0.37 -1.44 27.79
C TYR A 29 -1.77 -1.61 27.19
N ILE A 30 -2.02 -1.05 26.01
CA ILE A 30 -3.26 -1.21 25.23
C ILE A 30 -3.48 -2.68 24.88
N ASN A 31 -2.47 -3.35 24.33
CA ASN A 31 -2.54 -4.76 23.92
C ASN A 31 -2.72 -5.73 25.11
N SER A 32 -2.38 -5.30 26.34
CA SER A 32 -2.60 -6.09 27.55
C SER A 32 -4.05 -6.08 28.07
N ARG A 33 -4.92 -5.21 27.54
CA ARG A 33 -6.32 -5.07 28.01
C ARG A 33 -7.18 -6.25 27.54
N MET A 34 -7.91 -6.84 28.48
CA MET A 34 -8.74 -8.03 28.23
C MET A 34 -10.17 -7.72 27.77
N HIS A 35 -10.69 -6.55 28.14
CA HIS A 35 -12.05 -6.09 27.81
C HIS A 35 -12.01 -4.91 26.84
N LEU A 36 -12.99 -4.84 25.94
CA LEU A 36 -13.07 -3.81 24.91
C LEU A 36 -13.13 -2.40 25.51
N HIS A 37 -13.96 -2.21 26.54
CA HIS A 37 -14.12 -0.92 27.20
C HIS A 37 -12.80 -0.40 27.78
N ASP A 38 -12.06 -1.26 28.49
CA ASP A 38 -10.75 -0.92 29.07
C ASP A 38 -9.72 -0.58 27.99
N ARG A 39 -9.75 -1.30 26.86
CA ARG A 39 -8.87 -1.02 25.72
C ARG A 39 -9.14 0.35 25.12
N LEU A 40 -10.41 0.70 24.91
CA LEU A 40 -10.80 2.01 24.40
C LEU A 40 -10.44 3.14 25.37
N ALA A 41 -10.70 2.95 26.68
CA ALA A 41 -10.30 3.93 27.69
C ALA A 41 -8.77 4.12 27.74
N THR A 42 -8.01 3.04 27.49
CA THR A 42 -6.55 3.11 27.42
C THR A 42 -6.05 3.83 26.17
N TYR A 43 -6.70 3.66 25.00
CA TYR A 43 -6.41 4.47 23.81
C TYR A 43 -6.64 5.96 24.09
N ASP A 44 -7.77 6.32 24.70
CA ASP A 44 -8.08 7.72 25.03
C ASP A 44 -7.03 8.31 26.01
N ALA A 45 -6.62 7.55 27.02
CA ALA A 45 -5.55 7.95 27.94
C ALA A 45 -4.19 8.12 27.22
N ALA A 46 -3.85 7.21 26.31
CA ALA A 46 -2.61 7.26 25.54
C ALA A 46 -2.56 8.48 24.63
N LEU A 47 -3.64 8.73 23.88
CA LEU A 47 -3.76 9.89 23.00
C LEU A 47 -3.66 11.20 23.78
N SER A 48 -4.34 11.29 24.93
CA SER A 48 -4.27 12.47 25.79
C SER A 48 -2.83 12.74 26.27
N ALA A 49 -2.14 11.69 26.73
CA ALA A 49 -0.77 11.78 27.22
C ALA A 49 0.22 12.16 26.11
N LEU A 50 0.10 11.55 24.93
CA LEU A 50 0.98 11.87 23.80
C LEU A 50 0.75 13.30 23.28
N CYS A 51 -0.50 13.74 23.16
CA CYS A 51 -0.80 15.12 22.74
C CYS A 51 -0.24 16.15 23.74
N HIS A 52 -0.43 15.92 25.05
CA HIS A 52 0.12 16.82 26.08
C HIS A 52 1.66 16.87 26.04
N ASN A 53 2.33 15.74 25.83
CA ASN A 53 3.79 15.71 25.73
C ASN A 53 4.32 16.31 24.42
N ALA A 54 3.58 16.18 23.32
CA ALA A 54 3.91 16.81 22.04
C ALA A 54 4.02 18.33 22.16
N SER A 55 3.17 18.95 22.99
CA SER A 55 3.22 20.39 23.28
C SER A 55 4.34 20.81 24.25
N ALA A 56 4.95 19.88 24.98
CA ALA A 56 5.85 20.18 26.12
C ALA A 56 7.34 19.91 25.84
N SER A 57 7.70 19.09 24.85
CA SER A 57 9.09 18.65 24.62
C SER A 57 9.69 19.12 23.30
N GLU A 58 10.87 19.77 23.36
CA GLU A 58 11.79 19.92 22.20
C GLU A 58 12.48 18.59 21.81
N TRP A 59 12.46 17.61 22.70
CA TRP A 59 13.04 16.28 22.50
C TRP A 59 11.99 15.32 21.97
N ASP A 60 12.31 14.61 20.88
CA ASP A 60 11.52 13.54 20.22
C ASP A 60 10.42 13.97 19.23
N GLY A 61 10.35 15.26 18.86
CA GLY A 61 9.34 15.84 17.97
C GLY A 61 9.32 15.35 16.51
N VAL A 62 10.21 14.44 16.11
CA VAL A 62 10.26 13.99 14.70
C VAL A 62 9.09 13.05 14.37
N HIS A 63 8.72 12.16 15.30
CA HIS A 63 7.75 11.07 15.06
C HIS A 63 6.44 11.18 15.86
N THR A 64 6.30 12.17 16.75
CA THR A 64 5.12 12.31 17.63
C THR A 64 3.80 12.36 16.86
N SER A 65 3.76 13.11 15.76
CA SER A 65 2.59 13.20 14.88
C SER A 65 2.19 11.83 14.30
N ALA A 66 3.17 11.05 13.84
CA ALA A 66 2.93 9.71 13.29
C ALA A 66 2.45 8.72 14.37
N CYS A 67 3.01 8.78 15.58
CA CYS A 67 2.58 7.96 16.71
C CYS A 67 1.14 8.27 17.16
N ILE A 68 0.78 9.56 17.22
CA ILE A 68 -0.58 10.00 17.56
C ILE A 68 -1.58 9.55 16.50
N LEU A 69 -1.27 9.79 15.22
CA LEU A 69 -2.12 9.35 14.11
C LEU A 69 -2.30 7.83 14.11
N ASP A 70 -1.22 7.07 14.35
CA ASP A 70 -1.26 5.62 14.42
C ASP A 70 -2.17 5.11 15.54
N LEU A 71 -2.00 5.57 16.79
CA LEU A 71 -2.87 5.15 17.88
C LEU A 71 -4.33 5.52 17.65
N PHE A 72 -4.59 6.69 17.06
CA PHE A 72 -5.94 7.11 16.72
C PHE A 72 -6.57 6.16 15.69
N LEU A 73 -5.86 5.86 14.60
CA LEU A 73 -6.38 4.96 13.56
C LEU A 73 -6.52 3.53 14.07
N GLN A 74 -5.62 3.03 14.93
CA GLN A 74 -5.79 1.73 15.58
C GLN A 74 -7.03 1.68 16.50
N MET A 75 -7.32 2.77 17.23
CA MET A 75 -8.54 2.86 18.02
C MET A 75 -9.79 2.80 17.14
N ILE A 76 -9.79 3.53 16.02
CA ILE A 76 -10.88 3.51 15.04
C ILE A 76 -11.05 2.12 14.43
N ASP A 77 -9.96 1.45 14.06
CA ASP A 77 -10.00 0.08 13.54
C ASP A 77 -10.57 -0.90 14.56
N CYS A 78 -10.14 -0.80 15.83
CA CYS A 78 -10.65 -1.60 16.94
C CYS A 78 -12.17 -1.42 17.13
N LEU A 79 -12.68 -0.19 16.99
CA LEU A 79 -14.12 0.09 17.02
C LEU A 79 -14.83 -0.54 15.81
N CYS A 80 -14.25 -0.46 14.61
CA CYS A 80 -14.84 -1.04 13.41
C CYS A 80 -14.93 -2.57 13.50
N MET A 81 -13.82 -3.23 13.86
CA MET A 81 -13.77 -4.70 13.95
C MET A 81 -14.63 -5.25 15.09
N SER A 82 -14.89 -4.46 16.14
CA SER A 82 -15.80 -4.81 17.24
C SER A 82 -17.28 -4.55 16.94
N GLY A 83 -17.62 -4.11 15.73
CA GLY A 83 -19.00 -3.82 15.33
C GLY A 83 -19.52 -2.45 15.80
N ASN A 84 -18.69 -1.64 16.46
CA ASN A 84 -19.06 -0.33 16.99
C ASN A 84 -18.73 0.80 15.99
N VAL A 85 -19.06 0.62 14.71
CA VAL A 85 -18.71 1.58 13.64
C VAL A 85 -19.35 2.95 13.89
N GLU A 86 -20.59 3.00 14.37
CA GLU A 86 -21.26 4.28 14.69
C GLU A 86 -20.53 5.07 15.77
N LYS A 87 -19.95 4.39 16.75
CA LYS A 87 -19.10 5.03 17.77
C LYS A 87 -17.77 5.52 17.20
N ALA A 88 -17.22 4.81 16.22
CA ALA A 88 -16.03 5.26 15.49
C ALA A 88 -16.31 6.53 14.69
N ILE A 89 -17.45 6.57 14.00
CA ILE A 89 -17.94 7.75 13.27
C ILE A 89 -18.23 8.89 14.24
N GLN A 90 -18.91 8.63 15.36
CA GLN A 90 -19.16 9.62 16.40
C GLN A 90 -17.86 10.25 16.90
N LYS A 91 -16.82 9.45 17.20
CA LYS A 91 -15.51 9.97 17.63
C LYS A 91 -14.89 10.92 16.62
N ILE A 92 -15.06 10.70 15.32
CA ILE A 92 -14.60 11.65 14.27
C ILE A 92 -15.44 12.93 14.30
N PHE A 93 -16.76 12.81 14.44
CA PHE A 93 -17.68 13.95 14.40
C PHE A 93 -17.78 14.75 15.70
N GLU A 94 -17.22 14.25 16.81
CA GLU A 94 -16.93 15.05 18.01
C GLU A 94 -16.07 16.30 17.68
N PHE A 95 -15.44 16.36 16.49
CA PHE A 95 -14.84 17.55 15.87
C PHE A 95 -15.83 18.70 15.57
N SER A 96 -17.14 18.43 15.45
CA SER A 96 -18.13 19.38 14.91
C SER A 96 -19.09 19.97 15.93
N ALA A 97 -19.19 19.41 17.14
CA ALA A 97 -20.08 19.90 18.17
C ALA A 97 -19.36 20.92 19.07
N ALA A 98 -19.23 22.15 18.58
CA ALA A 98 -19.06 23.30 19.45
C ALA A 98 -20.42 23.64 20.12
N ASP A 99 -21.04 22.66 20.78
CA ASP A 99 -22.28 22.88 21.52
C ASP A 99 -22.02 22.83 23.03
N LYS A 100 -22.35 23.95 23.67
CA LYS A 100 -21.85 24.41 24.96
C LYS A 100 -22.44 23.65 26.16
N ASN A 101 -22.49 22.32 26.20
CA ASN A 101 -23.06 21.63 27.38
C ASN A 101 -22.55 20.21 27.69
N SER A 102 -21.46 19.71 27.10
CA SER A 102 -20.82 18.48 27.60
C SER A 102 -19.31 18.67 27.81
N HIS A 103 -18.92 18.97 29.06
CA HIS A 103 -17.54 19.28 29.42
C HIS A 103 -16.62 18.04 29.54
N GLU A 104 -17.10 16.83 29.29
CA GLU A 104 -16.33 15.59 29.47
C GLU A 104 -16.25 14.74 28.19
N ARG A 105 -15.69 15.30 27.09
CA ARG A 105 -15.02 14.55 25.99
C ARG A 105 -14.54 15.38 24.81
N LEU A 106 -14.96 16.65 24.69
CA LEU A 106 -14.68 17.54 23.54
C LEU A 106 -13.19 17.88 23.30
N LEU A 107 -12.29 17.62 24.26
CA LEU A 107 -10.89 18.06 24.20
C LEU A 107 -10.00 17.16 23.32
N LEU A 108 -10.20 15.84 23.35
CA LEU A 108 -9.27 14.86 22.77
C LEU A 108 -9.03 15.02 21.26
N LEU A 109 -10.06 15.25 20.44
CA LEU A 109 -9.92 15.25 18.98
C LEU A 109 -9.35 16.57 18.42
N SER A 110 -9.67 17.70 19.05
CA SER A 110 -9.07 19.00 18.75
C SER A 110 -7.58 18.99 19.08
N ASP A 111 -7.24 18.39 20.23
CA ASP A 111 -5.85 18.24 20.67
C ASP A 111 -5.08 17.36 19.69
N ILE A 112 -5.63 16.20 19.29
CA ILE A 112 -5.04 15.34 18.25
C ILE A 112 -4.78 16.13 16.97
N HIS A 113 -5.80 16.80 16.41
CA HIS A 113 -5.64 17.56 15.18
C HIS A 113 -4.58 18.65 15.30
N SER A 114 -4.47 19.31 16.45
CA SER A 114 -3.44 20.32 16.67
C SER A 114 -2.01 19.76 16.64
N CYS A 115 -1.82 18.52 17.13
CA CYS A 115 -0.52 17.84 17.20
C CYS A 115 -0.07 17.23 15.86
N LEU A 116 -0.94 17.14 14.86
CA LEU A 116 -0.60 16.51 13.57
C LEU A 116 0.12 17.46 12.60
N LYS A 117 1.15 16.93 11.94
CA LYS A 117 1.80 17.51 10.75
C LYS A 117 0.85 17.52 9.56
N ILE A 118 1.16 18.30 8.52
CA ILE A 118 0.30 18.44 7.34
C ILE A 118 0.07 17.10 6.63
N SER A 119 1.13 16.31 6.45
CA SER A 119 1.04 14.95 5.88
C SER A 119 0.06 14.07 6.64
N ASP A 120 0.19 14.01 7.97
CA ASP A 120 -0.65 13.20 8.85
C ASP A 120 -2.09 13.73 8.91
N LYS A 121 -2.30 15.06 8.84
CA LYS A 121 -3.63 15.67 8.71
C LYS A 121 -4.33 15.24 7.42
N CYS A 122 -3.61 15.17 6.31
CA CYS A 122 -4.19 14.72 5.04
C CYS A 122 -4.66 13.26 5.16
N ILE A 123 -3.85 12.39 5.79
CA ILE A 123 -4.19 10.99 6.04
C ILE A 123 -5.39 10.87 6.99
N PHE A 124 -5.40 11.65 8.08
CA PHE A 124 -6.51 11.71 9.03
C PHE A 124 -7.83 12.02 8.34
N TRP A 125 -7.87 13.08 7.52
CA TRP A 125 -9.09 13.49 6.82
C TRP A 125 -9.55 12.45 5.79
N VAL A 126 -8.62 11.92 5.00
CA VAL A 126 -8.93 10.88 4.02
C VAL A 126 -9.49 9.62 4.71
N CYS A 127 -8.84 9.15 5.78
CA CYS A 127 -9.32 7.99 6.55
C CYS A 127 -10.68 8.26 7.19
N SER A 128 -10.91 9.49 7.67
CA SER A 128 -12.17 9.86 8.30
C SER A 128 -13.33 9.84 7.32
N VAL A 129 -13.15 10.40 6.12
CA VAL A 129 -14.14 10.36 5.05
C VAL A 129 -14.36 8.93 4.56
N TYR A 130 -13.27 8.17 4.40
CA TYR A 130 -13.34 6.78 3.98
C TYR A 130 -14.12 5.91 5.00
N LEU A 131 -13.96 6.15 6.30
CA LEU A 131 -14.73 5.49 7.35
C LEU A 131 -16.23 5.75 7.21
N VAL A 132 -16.61 7.01 6.99
CA VAL A 132 -18.02 7.38 6.82
C VAL A 132 -18.63 6.67 5.62
N ILE A 133 -17.90 6.62 4.51
CA ILE A 133 -18.40 6.05 3.25
C ILE A 133 -18.43 4.52 3.28
N TYR A 134 -17.34 3.87 3.71
CA TYR A 134 -17.17 2.41 3.59
C TYR A 134 -17.27 1.66 4.92
N ARG A 135 -17.51 2.35 6.03
CA ARG A 135 -17.65 1.75 7.38
C ARG A 135 -16.42 0.93 7.82
N LYS A 136 -15.24 1.26 7.27
CA LYS A 136 -13.93 0.69 7.59
C LYS A 136 -12.82 1.68 7.24
N LEU A 137 -11.59 1.43 7.67
CA LEU A 137 -10.42 2.18 7.22
C LEU A 137 -9.90 1.67 5.86
N PRO A 138 -9.17 2.51 5.09
CA PRO A 138 -8.49 2.07 3.87
C PRO A 138 -7.48 0.95 4.17
N GLU A 139 -7.52 -0.13 3.41
CA GLU A 139 -6.66 -1.29 3.67
C GLU A 139 -5.17 -0.95 3.56
N ALA A 140 -4.81 -0.07 2.61
CA ALA A 140 -3.43 0.42 2.45
C ALA A 140 -2.89 1.11 3.71
N VAL A 141 -3.77 1.72 4.53
CA VAL A 141 -3.42 2.38 5.78
C VAL A 141 -3.34 1.37 6.94
N VAL A 142 -4.30 0.44 7.01
CA VAL A 142 -4.31 -0.61 8.04
C VAL A 142 -3.07 -1.50 7.95
N ARG A 143 -2.59 -1.79 6.73
CA ARG A 143 -1.33 -2.53 6.50
C ARG A 143 -0.07 -1.81 7.02
N GLN A 144 -0.16 -0.51 7.30
CA GLN A 144 0.94 0.33 7.82
C GLN A 144 0.76 0.65 9.31
N PHE A 145 -0.07 -0.09 10.04
CA PHE A 145 -0.12 0.06 11.49
C PHE A 145 1.23 -0.21 12.13
N GLU A 146 1.51 0.57 13.15
CA GLU A 146 2.81 0.64 13.82
C GLU A 146 3.94 1.12 12.91
N CYS A 147 3.67 1.66 11.71
CA CYS A 147 4.66 2.31 10.83
C CYS A 147 4.29 3.78 10.60
N GLU A 148 5.22 4.59 10.09
CA GLU A 148 4.85 5.91 9.56
C GLU A 148 3.94 5.74 8.37
N LYS A 149 2.81 6.45 8.37
CA LYS A 149 1.85 6.35 7.28
C LYS A 149 2.31 7.23 6.13
N LEU A 150 2.36 6.65 4.95
CA LEU A 150 2.45 7.41 3.71
C LEU A 150 1.04 7.53 3.13
N LEU A 151 0.66 8.75 2.71
CA LEU A 151 -0.55 8.93 1.93
C LEU A 151 -0.32 8.32 0.55
N LEU A 152 -0.63 7.03 0.43
CA LEU A 152 -0.57 6.30 -0.83
C LEU A 152 -1.83 6.57 -1.65
N GLU A 153 -1.82 6.13 -2.91
CA GLU A 153 -3.03 6.10 -3.71
C GLU A 153 -4.05 5.16 -3.08
N ILE A 154 -5.04 5.75 -2.40
CA ILE A 154 -6.19 5.03 -1.86
C ILE A 154 -7.20 4.84 -2.98
N GLU A 155 -7.67 3.61 -3.13
CA GLU A 155 -8.76 3.27 -4.03
C GLU A 155 -10.09 3.80 -3.48
N TRP A 156 -10.92 4.37 -4.34
CA TRP A 156 -12.26 4.86 -3.99
C TRP A 156 -13.32 4.14 -4.85
N PRO A 157 -13.73 2.91 -4.50
CA PRO A 157 -14.75 2.17 -5.24
C PRO A 157 -16.08 2.92 -5.29
N SER A 158 -16.75 2.96 -6.43
CA SER A 158 -18.08 3.55 -6.55
C SER A 158 -19.07 2.89 -5.58
N ILE A 159 -19.88 3.70 -4.92
CA ILE A 159 -20.84 3.23 -3.90
C ILE A 159 -22.13 4.03 -3.96
N LEU A 160 -23.25 3.34 -3.73
CA LEU A 160 -24.56 3.95 -3.56
C LEU A 160 -24.81 4.16 -2.07
N LEU A 161 -24.79 5.41 -1.63
CA LEU A 161 -25.10 5.80 -0.26
C LEU A 161 -26.45 6.54 -0.19
N PRO A 162 -27.16 6.44 0.93
CA PRO A 162 -28.25 7.34 1.26
C PRO A 162 -27.82 8.82 1.17
N ASP A 163 -28.75 9.72 0.82
CA ASP A 163 -28.44 11.13 0.58
C ASP A 163 -27.88 11.85 1.82
N ASP A 164 -28.35 11.49 3.01
CA ASP A 164 -27.88 12.02 4.30
C ASP A 164 -26.43 11.61 4.58
N GLU A 165 -26.07 10.34 4.37
CA GLU A 165 -24.70 9.84 4.50
C GLU A 165 -23.76 10.46 3.45
N LYS A 166 -24.25 10.60 2.21
CA LYS A 166 -23.53 11.29 1.14
C LYS A 166 -23.25 12.74 1.50
N GLN A 167 -24.25 13.49 1.97
CA GLN A 167 -24.07 14.87 2.42
C GLN A 167 -23.11 14.97 3.61
N MET A 168 -23.17 14.01 4.55
CA MET A 168 -22.25 13.94 5.68
C MET A 168 -20.80 13.74 5.22
N ALA A 169 -20.56 12.83 4.28
CA ALA A 169 -19.23 12.59 3.71
C ALA A 169 -18.68 13.82 2.96
N VAL A 170 -19.52 14.48 2.15
CA VAL A 170 -19.14 15.71 1.43
C VAL A 170 -18.74 16.82 2.40
N LYS A 171 -19.59 17.10 3.41
CA LYS A 171 -19.29 18.12 4.43
C LYS A 171 -17.99 17.83 5.18
N LEU A 172 -17.72 16.56 5.49
CA LEU A 172 -16.49 16.16 6.18
C LEU A 172 -15.24 16.38 5.30
N MET A 173 -15.33 16.00 4.02
CA MET A 173 -14.25 16.21 3.06
C MET A 173 -13.98 17.71 2.82
N GLU A 174 -15.02 18.53 2.72
CA GLU A 174 -14.89 19.99 2.59
C GLU A 174 -14.22 20.63 3.80
N LYS A 175 -14.55 20.19 5.03
CA LYS A 175 -13.85 20.62 6.25
C LYS A 175 -12.36 20.28 6.20
N GLY A 176 -12.03 19.06 5.76
CA GLY A 176 -10.65 18.64 5.56
C GLY A 176 -9.92 19.53 4.54
N ALA A 177 -10.56 19.79 3.40
CA ALA A 177 -10.01 20.66 2.36
C ALA A 177 -9.77 22.09 2.85
N VAL A 178 -10.69 22.67 3.63
CA VAL A 178 -10.52 23.99 4.26
C VAL A 178 -9.36 23.99 5.24
N SER A 179 -9.24 22.96 6.08
CA SER A 179 -8.15 22.81 7.05
C SER A 179 -6.78 22.72 6.37
N VAL A 180 -6.65 21.92 5.30
CA VAL A 180 -5.40 21.79 4.55
C VAL A 180 -5.07 23.10 3.83
N ALA A 181 -6.07 23.72 3.19
CA ALA A 181 -5.90 25.00 2.50
C ALA A 181 -5.47 26.14 3.44
N SER A 182 -5.98 26.18 4.68
CA SER A 182 -5.55 27.19 5.65
C SER A 182 -4.09 27.06 6.05
N LEU A 183 -3.56 25.82 6.14
CA LEU A 183 -2.16 25.58 6.49
C LEU A 183 -1.22 25.91 5.33
N MET A 184 -1.66 25.64 4.09
CA MET A 184 -0.92 25.96 2.87
C MET A 184 -0.78 27.46 2.58
N LYS A 185 -1.55 28.32 3.27
CA LYS A 185 -1.38 29.78 3.22
C LYS A 185 -0.13 30.26 3.99
N ILE A 186 0.41 29.43 4.88
CA ILE A 186 1.61 29.76 5.67
C ILE A 186 2.83 29.51 4.78
N GLU A 187 3.55 30.59 4.46
CA GLU A 187 4.64 30.58 3.47
C GLU A 187 5.76 29.59 3.80
N SER A 188 6.14 29.49 5.09
CA SER A 188 7.17 28.55 5.57
C SER A 188 6.79 27.08 5.41
N LEU A 189 5.49 26.76 5.43
CA LEU A 189 4.99 25.40 5.22
C LEU A 189 4.83 25.07 3.73
N ARG A 190 4.62 26.09 2.89
CA ARG A 190 4.53 25.98 1.43
C ARG A 190 5.90 25.79 0.77
N SER A 191 6.97 26.29 1.39
CA SER A 191 8.34 26.07 0.90
C SER A 191 8.86 24.63 1.11
N ASP A 192 8.16 23.83 1.90
CA ASP A 192 8.49 22.42 2.13
C ASP A 192 7.79 21.52 1.10
N ASP A 193 8.59 20.92 0.21
CA ASP A 193 8.15 20.04 -0.86
C ASP A 193 7.31 18.84 -0.35
N THR A 194 7.59 18.34 0.86
CA THR A 194 6.83 17.21 1.44
C THR A 194 5.39 17.59 1.80
N ASN A 195 5.19 18.81 2.29
CA ASN A 195 3.87 19.34 2.62
C ASN A 195 3.07 19.59 1.34
N VAL A 196 3.70 20.17 0.31
CA VAL A 196 3.07 20.42 -0.99
C VAL A 196 2.62 19.10 -1.63
N LYS A 197 3.49 18.08 -1.66
CA LYS A 197 3.15 16.74 -2.15
C LYS A 197 1.98 16.12 -1.39
N SER A 198 1.94 16.26 -0.07
CA SER A 198 0.83 15.76 0.75
C SER A 198 -0.49 16.45 0.41
N ALA A 199 -0.48 17.77 0.20
CA ALA A 199 -1.67 18.52 -0.20
C ALA A 199 -2.14 18.17 -1.62
N GLN A 200 -1.22 17.94 -2.56
CA GLN A 200 -1.53 17.46 -3.91
C GLN A 200 -2.21 16.08 -3.87
N LEU A 201 -1.67 15.14 -3.08
CA LEU A 201 -2.28 13.81 -2.89
C LEU A 201 -3.65 13.88 -2.21
N PHE A 202 -3.84 14.82 -1.28
CA PHE A 202 -5.14 15.10 -0.68
C PHE A 202 -6.13 15.62 -1.73
N ALA A 203 -5.71 16.55 -2.60
CA ALA A 203 -6.55 17.07 -3.70
C ALA A 203 -7.00 15.96 -4.67
N VAL A 204 -6.07 15.07 -5.05
CA VAL A 204 -6.37 13.88 -5.86
C VAL A 204 -7.37 12.97 -5.15
N SER A 205 -7.19 12.73 -3.85
CA SER A 205 -8.12 11.93 -3.04
C SER A 205 -9.50 12.57 -2.94
N HIS A 206 -9.57 13.90 -2.85
CA HIS A 206 -10.84 14.64 -2.84
C HIS A 206 -11.61 14.43 -4.15
N ILE A 207 -10.95 14.59 -5.30
CA ILE A 207 -11.59 14.37 -6.61
C ILE A 207 -12.06 12.92 -6.75
N ARG A 208 -11.20 11.94 -6.40
CA ARG A 208 -11.55 10.51 -6.48
C ARG A 208 -12.73 10.15 -5.57
N CYS A 209 -12.78 10.71 -4.36
CA CYS A 209 -13.91 10.54 -3.43
C CYS A 209 -15.21 11.10 -4.02
N MET A 210 -15.18 12.30 -4.61
CA MET A 210 -16.37 12.90 -5.23
C MET A 210 -16.84 12.11 -6.45
N ALA A 211 -15.90 11.55 -7.22
CA ALA A 211 -16.22 10.65 -8.33
C ALA A 211 -16.88 9.36 -7.83
N ALA A 212 -16.40 8.78 -6.73
CA ALA A 212 -16.98 7.58 -6.12
C ALA A 212 -18.40 7.79 -5.59
N LEU A 213 -18.73 9.00 -5.14
CA LEU A 213 -20.08 9.42 -4.72
C LEU A 213 -21.00 9.79 -5.89
N GLY A 214 -20.53 9.71 -7.14
CA GLY A 214 -21.31 10.00 -8.34
C GLY A 214 -21.54 11.49 -8.61
N SER A 215 -20.72 12.39 -8.05
CA SER A 215 -20.86 13.84 -8.21
C SER A 215 -19.96 14.39 -9.32
N LEU A 216 -20.19 13.96 -10.58
CA LEU A 216 -19.31 14.28 -11.72
C LEU A 216 -19.19 15.78 -12.02
N GLU A 217 -20.29 16.53 -11.97
CA GLU A 217 -20.27 17.99 -12.19
C GLU A 217 -19.41 18.72 -11.14
N TYR A 218 -19.49 18.27 -9.89
CA TYR A 218 -18.67 18.80 -8.81
C TYR A 218 -17.18 18.44 -8.98
N CYS A 219 -16.88 17.27 -9.57
CA CYS A 219 -15.51 16.88 -9.88
C CYS A 219 -14.84 17.82 -10.88
N GLY A 220 -15.56 18.28 -11.91
CA GLY A 220 -15.03 19.25 -12.89
C GLY A 220 -14.62 20.56 -12.22
N ASN A 221 -15.55 21.17 -11.46
CA ASN A 221 -15.28 22.42 -10.74
C ASN A 221 -14.13 22.28 -9.72
N LEU A 222 -14.05 21.15 -9.02
CA LEU A 222 -12.96 20.86 -8.10
C LEU A 222 -11.62 20.70 -8.81
N LEU A 223 -11.61 20.01 -9.94
CA LEU A 223 -10.41 19.80 -10.74
C LEU A 223 -9.85 21.13 -11.24
N ASP A 224 -10.69 22.01 -11.80
CA ASP A 224 -10.27 23.35 -12.24
C ASP A 224 -9.68 24.17 -11.09
N ARG A 225 -10.34 24.12 -9.92
CA ARG A 225 -9.84 24.78 -8.70
C ARG A 225 -8.46 24.25 -8.29
N TYR A 226 -8.26 22.94 -8.31
CA TYR A 226 -6.99 22.34 -7.89
C TYR A 226 -5.88 22.51 -8.92
N LEU A 227 -6.18 22.50 -10.21
CA LEU A 227 -5.23 22.86 -11.27
C LEU A 227 -4.81 24.33 -11.16
N GLY A 228 -5.70 25.23 -10.75
CA GLY A 228 -5.33 26.62 -10.44
C GLY A 228 -4.35 26.74 -9.26
N LEU A 229 -4.37 25.81 -8.31
CA LEU A 229 -3.47 25.80 -7.15
C LEU A 229 -2.17 25.02 -7.39
N TYR A 230 -2.25 23.93 -8.17
CA TYR A 230 -1.18 22.98 -8.43
C TYR A 230 -1.13 22.61 -9.93
N PRO A 231 -0.81 23.57 -10.81
CA PRO A 231 -0.94 23.40 -12.26
C PRO A 231 -0.04 22.31 -12.84
N PHE A 232 1.06 21.98 -12.16
CA PHE A 232 2.02 20.96 -12.59
C PHE A 232 2.00 19.70 -11.73
N CYS A 233 0.94 19.51 -10.93
CA CYS A 233 0.73 18.23 -10.28
C CYS A 233 0.33 17.20 -11.34
N LEU A 234 1.25 16.29 -11.64
CA LEU A 234 1.11 15.27 -12.68
C LEU A 234 -0.20 14.49 -12.55
N GLU A 235 -0.60 14.10 -11.33
CA GLU A 235 -1.84 13.32 -11.14
C GLU A 235 -3.09 14.13 -11.47
N LEU A 236 -3.13 15.41 -11.13
CA LEU A 236 -4.26 16.29 -11.45
C LEU A 236 -4.35 16.53 -12.96
N VAL A 237 -3.22 16.73 -13.61
CA VAL A 237 -3.12 16.90 -15.07
C VAL A 237 -3.53 15.60 -15.80
N LEU A 238 -3.14 14.45 -15.30
CA LEU A 238 -3.57 13.16 -15.85
C LEU A 238 -5.06 12.88 -15.60
N ILE A 239 -5.62 13.37 -14.49
CA ILE A 239 -7.07 13.30 -14.25
C ILE A 239 -7.81 14.21 -15.22
N SER A 240 -7.31 15.42 -15.49
CA SER A 240 -8.00 16.37 -16.38
C SER A 240 -8.05 15.89 -17.82
N THR A 241 -6.94 15.42 -18.36
CA THR A 241 -6.88 14.81 -19.70
C THR A 241 -7.89 13.67 -19.83
N ARG A 242 -7.99 12.81 -18.81
CA ARG A 242 -8.89 11.66 -18.79
C ARG A 242 -10.34 11.98 -18.47
N ALA A 243 -10.65 13.14 -17.91
CA ALA A 243 -12.01 13.55 -17.54
C ALA A 243 -12.84 13.98 -18.77
N HIS A 244 -12.17 14.45 -19.83
CA HIS A 244 -12.77 14.82 -21.13
C HIS A 244 -13.11 13.56 -21.95
N LYS A 245 -13.95 12.67 -21.40
CA LYS A 245 -14.27 11.33 -21.93
C LYS A 245 -15.22 11.30 -23.12
N GLN A 246 -15.41 12.38 -23.88
CA GLN A 246 -16.38 12.35 -24.96
C GLN A 246 -15.83 11.72 -26.24
N GLU A 247 -14.59 12.05 -26.67
CA GLU A 247 -13.96 11.43 -27.85
C GLU A 247 -12.41 11.34 -27.74
N PHE A 248 -11.77 10.37 -28.41
CA PHE A 248 -10.30 10.24 -28.45
C PHE A 248 -9.60 11.49 -29.01
N ARG A 249 -10.27 12.21 -29.91
CA ARG A 249 -9.77 13.48 -30.46
C ARG A 249 -9.56 14.51 -29.36
N ASP A 250 -10.48 14.64 -28.41
CA ASP A 250 -10.40 15.60 -27.31
C ASP A 250 -9.26 15.25 -26.34
N LEU A 251 -9.05 13.94 -26.10
CA LEU A 251 -7.91 13.43 -25.33
C LEU A 251 -6.57 13.81 -25.98
N SER A 252 -6.44 13.62 -27.30
CA SER A 252 -5.20 13.94 -28.02
C SER A 252 -4.88 15.43 -27.95
N VAL A 253 -5.88 16.31 -28.11
CA VAL A 253 -5.71 17.76 -28.01
C VAL A 253 -5.23 18.16 -26.61
N GLY A 254 -5.83 17.58 -25.56
CA GLY A 254 -5.41 17.84 -24.18
C GLY A 254 -3.95 17.46 -23.91
N PHE A 255 -3.50 16.30 -24.40
CA PHE A 255 -2.09 15.91 -24.25
C PHE A 255 -1.14 16.83 -25.03
N GLU A 256 -1.46 17.21 -26.26
CA GLU A 256 -0.62 18.13 -27.04
C GLU A 256 -0.50 19.51 -26.38
N GLU A 257 -1.59 20.05 -25.85
CA GLU A 257 -1.58 21.33 -25.12
C GLU A 257 -0.68 21.27 -23.88
N ILE A 258 -0.74 20.17 -23.12
CA ILE A 258 0.12 19.96 -21.95
C ILE A 258 1.58 19.87 -22.36
N LEU A 259 1.90 19.09 -23.41
CA LEU A 259 3.27 18.93 -23.89
C LEU A 259 3.89 20.26 -24.34
N ILE A 260 3.10 21.16 -24.94
CA ILE A 260 3.55 22.49 -25.37
C ILE A 260 3.77 23.42 -24.17
N ASN A 261 2.89 23.36 -23.17
CA ASN A 261 2.87 24.29 -22.03
C ASN A 261 3.64 23.80 -20.80
N TRP A 262 4.18 22.58 -20.82
CA TRP A 262 4.92 22.04 -19.69
C TRP A 262 6.25 22.79 -19.47
N PRO A 263 6.52 23.32 -18.27
CA PRO A 263 7.76 24.02 -18.00
C PRO A 263 8.97 23.09 -18.12
N LYS A 264 10.07 23.60 -18.68
CA LYS A 264 11.29 22.78 -18.90
C LYS A 264 11.95 22.34 -17.61
N GLU A 265 11.78 23.12 -16.55
CA GLU A 265 12.39 22.92 -15.24
C GLU A 265 11.56 22.00 -14.33
N VAL A 266 10.33 21.64 -14.72
CA VAL A 266 9.42 20.85 -13.90
C VAL A 266 9.44 19.39 -14.35
N PRO A 267 9.72 18.43 -13.44
CA PRO A 267 9.80 17.03 -13.80
C PRO A 267 8.43 16.42 -14.14
N GLY A 268 8.42 15.38 -14.98
CA GLY A 268 7.24 14.57 -15.28
C GLY A 268 6.77 14.65 -16.74
N ILE A 269 7.45 15.41 -17.60
CA ILE A 269 7.13 15.50 -19.02
C ILE A 269 7.22 14.15 -19.73
N GLN A 270 8.18 13.30 -19.35
CA GLN A 270 8.32 11.96 -19.92
C GLN A 270 7.17 11.04 -19.49
N CYS A 271 6.60 11.27 -18.29
CA CYS A 271 5.38 10.59 -17.87
C CYS A 271 4.19 11.02 -18.73
N VAL A 272 4.05 12.31 -19.04
CA VAL A 272 2.98 12.79 -19.94
C VAL A 272 3.09 12.10 -21.31
N TRP A 273 4.29 12.01 -21.89
CA TRP A 273 4.52 11.25 -23.12
C TRP A 273 4.14 9.78 -22.99
N ASN A 274 4.52 9.14 -21.89
CA ASN A 274 4.21 7.74 -21.62
C ASN A 274 2.69 7.49 -21.56
N GLN A 275 1.99 8.34 -20.81
CA GLN A 275 0.54 8.23 -20.65
C GLN A 275 -0.20 8.56 -21.95
N TYR A 276 0.31 9.50 -22.75
CA TYR A 276 -0.23 9.78 -24.08
C TYR A 276 -0.07 8.57 -25.01
N ALA A 277 1.11 7.94 -25.03
CA ALA A 277 1.34 6.70 -25.78
C ALA A 277 0.41 5.57 -25.34
N GLN A 278 0.24 5.37 -24.03
CA GLN A 278 -0.69 4.38 -23.50
C GLN A 278 -2.14 4.67 -23.94
N CYS A 279 -2.59 5.93 -23.86
CA CYS A 279 -3.93 6.33 -24.30
C CYS A 279 -4.12 6.17 -25.81
N ALA A 280 -3.11 6.50 -26.61
CA ALA A 280 -3.08 6.31 -28.06
C ALA A 280 -3.25 4.84 -28.43
N LEU A 281 -2.55 3.94 -27.75
CA LEU A 281 -2.64 2.50 -27.98
C LEU A 281 -3.99 1.91 -27.61
N GLN A 282 -4.64 2.42 -26.56
CA GLN A 282 -5.95 1.95 -26.12
C GLN A 282 -7.11 2.43 -27.01
N ASN A 283 -7.05 3.68 -27.49
CA ASN A 283 -8.21 4.35 -28.08
C ASN A 283 -8.01 4.88 -29.51
N GLY A 284 -6.77 5.15 -29.92
CA GLY A 284 -6.41 5.75 -31.22
C GLY A 284 -5.94 4.75 -32.28
N GLY A 285 -5.80 3.48 -31.91
CA GLY A 285 -5.30 2.42 -32.78
C GLY A 285 -3.78 2.31 -32.80
N ARG A 286 -3.30 1.15 -33.26
CA ARG A 286 -1.89 0.73 -33.20
C ARG A 286 -0.94 1.68 -33.92
N GLU A 287 -1.34 2.17 -35.10
CA GLU A 287 -0.49 3.00 -35.97
C GLU A 287 -0.23 4.38 -35.37
N PHE A 288 -1.25 5.02 -34.79
CA PHE A 288 -1.08 6.33 -34.15
C PHE A 288 -0.14 6.28 -32.94
N GLY A 289 -0.25 5.22 -32.12
CA GLY A 289 0.68 5.01 -31.01
C GLY A 289 2.14 4.86 -31.48
N LYS A 290 2.36 4.20 -32.63
CA LYS A 290 3.69 4.06 -33.23
C LYS A 290 4.24 5.40 -33.73
N GLU A 291 3.45 6.16 -34.48
CA GLU A 291 3.84 7.50 -34.95
C GLU A 291 4.20 8.43 -33.78
N LEU A 292 3.43 8.36 -32.69
CA LEU A 292 3.68 9.15 -31.49
C LEU A 292 5.01 8.80 -30.82
N LEU A 293 5.33 7.51 -30.70
CA LEU A 293 6.60 7.05 -30.12
C LEU A 293 7.80 7.36 -31.03
N ASP A 294 7.64 7.25 -32.36
CA ASP A 294 8.64 7.68 -33.33
C ASP A 294 8.90 9.19 -33.20
N ARG A 295 7.84 10.00 -33.07
CA ARG A 295 7.95 11.44 -32.86
C ARG A 295 8.71 11.75 -31.57
N TRP A 296 8.33 11.10 -30.46
CA TRP A 296 9.01 11.27 -29.18
C TRP A 296 10.50 10.91 -29.28
N PHE A 297 10.84 9.76 -29.88
CA PHE A 297 12.22 9.31 -29.98
C PHE A 297 13.10 10.30 -30.76
N HIS A 298 12.61 10.80 -31.91
CA HIS A 298 13.40 11.68 -32.77
C HIS A 298 13.49 13.13 -32.26
N SER A 299 12.42 13.65 -31.64
CA SER A 299 12.34 15.05 -31.21
C SER A 299 12.83 15.27 -29.77
N VAL A 300 12.69 14.27 -28.90
CA VAL A 300 13.02 14.38 -27.48
C VAL A 300 14.26 13.55 -27.17
N TRP A 301 14.18 12.23 -27.31
CA TRP A 301 15.21 11.31 -26.80
C TRP A 301 16.55 11.43 -27.54
N LYS A 302 16.53 11.35 -28.88
CA LYS A 302 17.72 11.42 -29.71
C LYS A 302 18.43 12.77 -29.60
N VAL A 303 17.67 13.87 -29.52
CA VAL A 303 18.22 15.23 -29.43
C VAL A 303 18.96 15.44 -28.10
N HIS A 304 18.41 14.96 -26.98
CA HIS A 304 19.04 15.07 -25.65
C HIS A 304 20.38 14.30 -25.60
N TYR A 305 20.44 13.13 -26.25
CA TYR A 305 21.69 12.35 -26.37
C TYR A 305 22.79 13.12 -27.11
N HIS A 306 22.45 13.78 -28.23
CA HIS A 306 23.42 14.51 -29.05
C HIS A 306 23.91 15.81 -28.39
N GLN A 307 23.15 16.38 -27.46
CA GLN A 307 23.50 17.61 -26.74
C GLN A 307 24.39 17.35 -25.51
N ASN A 308 24.25 16.19 -24.87
CA ASN A 308 24.95 15.86 -23.61
C ASN A 308 26.06 14.80 -23.75
N GLY A 309 26.26 14.23 -24.95
CA GLY A 309 27.40 13.39 -25.28
C GLY A 309 28.63 14.26 -25.55
N VAL A 310 29.65 14.15 -24.70
CA VAL A 310 30.99 14.69 -24.98
C VAL A 310 31.46 14.11 -26.31
N LEU A 311 31.49 14.93 -27.36
CA LEU A 311 32.28 14.63 -28.56
C LEU A 311 33.74 14.55 -28.10
N PRO A 312 34.45 13.41 -28.20
CA PRO A 312 35.90 13.47 -28.20
C PRO A 312 36.26 14.18 -29.50
N GLY A 313 36.80 15.38 -29.38
CA GLY A 313 37.22 16.16 -30.52
C GLY A 313 38.32 15.45 -31.31
N VAL A 314 38.04 15.34 -32.62
CA VAL A 314 38.93 15.74 -33.72
C VAL A 314 40.03 14.75 -34.16
N ASP A 315 39.98 14.50 -35.49
CA ASP A 315 40.99 14.00 -36.43
C ASP A 315 41.34 12.50 -36.46
N SER A 316 40.75 11.76 -37.39
CA SER A 316 41.44 11.45 -38.66
C SER A 316 40.50 10.69 -39.61
N GLU A 317 40.63 11.03 -40.89
CA GLU A 317 40.06 10.29 -42.01
C GLU A 317 40.45 8.80 -41.93
N ASN A 318 39.47 7.91 -41.88
CA ASN A 318 39.50 6.65 -42.62
C ASN A 318 38.10 6.04 -42.67
N LYS A 319 37.57 6.01 -43.89
CA LYS A 319 36.53 5.07 -44.29
C LYS A 319 37.14 3.67 -44.19
N ASP A 320 36.57 2.79 -43.38
CA ASP A 320 36.21 1.43 -43.80
C ASP A 320 35.57 0.60 -42.67
N GLY A 321 34.44 -0.01 -43.04
CA GLY A 321 33.71 -1.15 -42.46
C GLY A 321 33.88 -1.57 -41.00
N LEU A 322 32.83 -1.33 -40.19
CA LEU A 322 32.18 -2.34 -39.33
C LEU A 322 30.81 -1.82 -38.83
N PRO A 323 29.66 -2.51 -39.03
CA PRO A 323 28.37 -2.09 -38.50
C PRO A 323 27.97 -2.95 -37.29
N GLU A 324 28.70 -2.87 -36.18
CA GLU A 324 28.34 -3.56 -34.92
C GLU A 324 28.89 -2.74 -33.73
N SER A 325 28.20 -1.66 -33.33
CA SER A 325 28.29 -1.00 -32.00
C SER A 325 27.52 0.35 -31.98
N ALA A 326 26.27 0.36 -32.44
CA ALA A 326 25.39 1.54 -32.32
C ALA A 326 24.21 1.31 -31.36
N SER A 327 23.98 0.07 -30.93
CA SER A 327 22.87 -0.27 -30.04
C SER A 327 23.20 -0.03 -28.56
N ASP A 328 24.44 -0.32 -28.14
CA ASP A 328 24.85 -0.20 -26.74
C ASP A 328 25.04 1.26 -26.31
N SER A 329 25.43 2.13 -27.24
CA SER A 329 25.70 3.55 -26.96
C SER A 329 24.44 4.40 -26.75
N ILE A 330 23.27 4.00 -27.29
CA ILE A 330 21.98 4.70 -27.15
C ILE A 330 21.33 4.44 -25.77
N LEU A 331 21.81 3.43 -25.05
CA LEU A 331 21.24 3.02 -23.76
C LEU A 331 21.82 3.78 -22.58
N GLU A 332 22.93 4.52 -22.72
CA GLU A 332 23.47 5.36 -21.65
C GLU A 332 22.94 6.80 -21.78
N ILE A 333 22.26 7.31 -20.74
CA ILE A 333 21.93 8.73 -20.65
C ILE A 333 22.72 9.40 -19.52
N SER A 334 23.10 10.65 -19.83
CA SER A 334 24.01 11.58 -19.19
C SER A 334 23.42 12.27 -17.95
N PRO A 335 24.25 12.81 -17.03
CA PRO A 335 23.81 13.45 -15.79
C PRO A 335 23.01 14.73 -16.05
N GLY A 336 21.80 14.85 -15.49
CA GLY A 336 21.06 16.12 -15.48
C GLY A 336 19.53 16.05 -15.53
N LEU A 337 18.93 14.88 -15.83
CA LEU A 337 17.47 14.70 -15.73
C LEU A 337 17.04 14.47 -14.27
N ASP A 338 15.82 14.91 -13.93
CA ASP A 338 15.16 14.45 -12.71
C ASP A 338 14.86 12.94 -12.82
N LYS A 339 14.92 12.23 -11.68
CA LYS A 339 14.72 10.78 -11.62
C LYS A 339 13.40 10.32 -12.23
N ILE A 340 12.33 11.11 -12.13
CA ILE A 340 11.03 10.76 -12.71
C ILE A 340 11.13 10.72 -14.24
N ASP A 341 11.74 11.74 -14.83
CA ASP A 341 11.85 11.82 -16.29
C ASP A 341 12.87 10.82 -16.83
N GLU A 342 13.94 10.54 -16.10
CA GLU A 342 14.90 9.50 -16.47
C GLU A 342 14.20 8.13 -16.55
N MET A 343 13.48 7.77 -15.49
CA MET A 343 12.73 6.52 -15.37
C MET A 343 11.67 6.40 -16.48
N PHE A 344 10.81 7.41 -16.67
CA PHE A 344 9.79 7.37 -17.72
C PHE A 344 10.38 7.45 -19.13
N GLY A 345 11.52 8.11 -19.30
CA GLY A 345 12.27 8.14 -20.56
C GLY A 345 12.74 6.75 -20.96
N PHE A 346 13.29 5.98 -20.03
CA PHE A 346 13.64 4.57 -20.26
C PHE A 346 12.43 3.68 -20.52
N LEU A 347 11.29 3.93 -19.87
CA LEU A 347 10.04 3.21 -20.17
C LEU A 347 9.54 3.51 -21.59
N ASN A 348 9.57 4.78 -22.01
CA ASN A 348 9.22 5.17 -23.37
C ASN A 348 10.18 4.56 -24.40
N LEU A 349 11.48 4.50 -24.09
CA LEU A 349 12.47 3.83 -24.93
C LEU A 349 12.19 2.32 -25.03
N SER A 350 11.85 1.68 -23.92
CA SER A 350 11.48 0.27 -23.87
C SER A 350 10.29 -0.02 -24.79
N LEU A 351 9.22 0.79 -24.69
CA LEU A 351 8.08 0.71 -25.60
C LEU A 351 8.50 0.90 -27.06
N TYR A 352 9.23 1.97 -27.37
CA TYR A 352 9.72 2.24 -28.72
C TYR A 352 10.53 1.07 -29.30
N LYS A 353 11.45 0.49 -28.53
CA LYS A 353 12.26 -0.66 -28.96
C LYS A 353 11.42 -1.92 -29.18
N LEU A 354 10.41 -2.14 -28.35
CA LEU A 354 9.45 -3.23 -28.55
C LEU A 354 8.73 -3.09 -29.89
N TRP A 355 8.35 -1.87 -30.30
CA TRP A 355 7.75 -1.59 -31.62
C TRP A 355 8.68 -1.83 -32.80
N GLN A 356 9.99 -1.71 -32.57
CA GLN A 356 11.02 -2.04 -33.56
C GLN A 356 11.35 -3.55 -33.59
N ASN A 357 10.60 -4.39 -32.84
CA ASN A 357 10.87 -5.81 -32.61
C ASN A 357 12.25 -6.09 -31.97
N ASP A 358 12.84 -5.10 -31.30
CA ASP A 358 14.11 -5.21 -30.59
C ASP A 358 13.83 -5.54 -29.11
N HIS A 359 13.46 -6.79 -28.85
CA HIS A 359 13.09 -7.28 -27.51
C HIS A 359 14.25 -7.20 -26.51
N VAL A 360 15.49 -7.32 -26.97
CA VAL A 360 16.68 -7.25 -26.12
C VAL A 360 16.89 -5.81 -25.64
N ALA A 361 16.91 -4.82 -26.55
CA ALA A 361 17.05 -3.42 -26.13
C ALA A 361 15.83 -2.93 -25.33
N ALA A 362 14.63 -3.44 -25.63
CA ALA A 362 13.43 -3.12 -24.84
C ALA A 362 13.56 -3.60 -23.39
N ARG A 363 14.09 -4.81 -23.17
CA ARG A 363 14.35 -5.35 -21.84
C ARG A 363 15.43 -4.56 -21.10
N ILE A 364 16.55 -4.25 -21.77
CA ILE A 364 17.64 -3.46 -21.17
C ILE A 364 17.14 -2.06 -20.78
N ALA A 365 16.34 -1.41 -21.62
CA ALA A 365 15.73 -0.12 -21.29
C ALA A 365 14.78 -0.22 -20.08
N ALA A 366 13.94 -1.26 -20.00
CA ALA A 366 13.08 -1.48 -18.84
C ALA A 366 13.88 -1.78 -17.56
N GLU A 367 15.00 -2.50 -17.65
CA GLU A 367 15.89 -2.73 -16.52
C GLU A 367 16.53 -1.42 -16.02
N LYS A 368 16.93 -0.53 -16.94
CA LYS A 368 17.42 0.81 -16.58
C LYS A 368 16.31 1.65 -15.92
N ALA A 369 15.09 1.62 -16.46
CA ALA A 369 13.94 2.27 -15.82
C ALA A 369 13.75 1.77 -14.38
N LEU A 370 13.80 0.45 -14.16
CA LEU A 370 13.66 -0.15 -12.83
C LEU A 370 14.77 0.30 -11.87
N LYS A 371 16.03 0.36 -12.31
CA LYS A 371 17.16 0.84 -11.48
C LYS A 371 17.03 2.32 -11.11
N THR A 372 16.43 3.13 -11.99
CA THR A 372 16.18 4.56 -11.76
C THR A 372 14.86 4.85 -11.05
N ALA A 373 14.05 3.82 -10.77
CA ALA A 373 12.68 4.01 -10.33
C ALA A 373 12.59 4.66 -8.95
N ILE A 374 11.73 5.68 -8.85
CA ILE A 374 11.39 6.29 -7.55
C ILE A 374 10.31 5.45 -6.84
N PRO A 375 10.23 5.48 -5.48
CA PRO A 375 9.31 4.62 -4.72
C PRO A 375 7.84 4.67 -5.20
N LYS A 376 7.38 5.83 -5.67
CA LYS A 376 6.01 6.02 -6.17
C LYS A 376 5.69 5.18 -7.42
N TYR A 377 6.64 5.06 -8.34
CA TYR A 377 6.44 4.40 -9.64
C TYR A 377 7.19 3.08 -9.76
N PHE A 378 7.84 2.64 -8.68
CA PHE A 378 8.57 1.39 -8.63
C PHE A 378 7.71 0.21 -9.07
N LYS A 379 6.49 0.09 -8.53
CA LYS A 379 5.53 -0.97 -8.89
C LYS A 379 5.19 -0.95 -10.39
N TYR A 380 5.10 0.24 -10.99
CA TYR A 380 4.80 0.39 -12.41
C TYR A 380 5.96 -0.13 -13.27
N CYS A 381 7.18 0.36 -13.03
CA CYS A 381 8.39 -0.07 -13.76
C CYS A 381 8.62 -1.57 -13.65
N PHE A 382 8.39 -2.09 -12.45
CA PHE A 382 8.50 -3.50 -12.14
C PHE A 382 7.52 -4.36 -12.93
N ARG A 383 6.26 -3.92 -13.03
CA ARG A 383 5.21 -4.59 -13.83
C ARG A 383 5.58 -4.64 -15.31
N GLU A 384 6.07 -3.53 -15.86
CA GLU A 384 6.50 -3.43 -17.26
C GLU A 384 7.68 -4.37 -17.54
N HIS A 385 8.71 -4.38 -16.69
CA HIS A 385 9.86 -5.27 -16.82
C HIS A 385 9.44 -6.76 -16.71
N ALA A 386 8.60 -7.11 -15.74
CA ALA A 386 8.08 -8.48 -15.60
C ALA A 386 7.28 -8.96 -16.83
N THR A 387 6.57 -8.05 -17.50
CA THR A 387 5.83 -8.34 -18.73
C THR A 387 6.78 -8.67 -19.88
N LEU A 388 7.89 -7.94 -20.01
CA LEU A 388 8.90 -8.20 -21.04
C LEU A 388 9.67 -9.50 -20.81
N CYS A 389 9.89 -9.88 -19.55
CA CYS A 389 10.48 -11.18 -19.20
C CYS A 389 9.61 -12.36 -19.66
N LEU A 390 8.27 -12.26 -19.58
CA LEU A 390 7.36 -13.30 -20.08
C LEU A 390 7.39 -13.48 -21.59
N THR A 391 7.50 -12.38 -22.35
CA THR A 391 7.43 -12.40 -23.81
C THR A 391 8.66 -13.06 -24.47
N GLY A 392 9.70 -13.38 -23.69
CA GLY A 392 10.76 -14.28 -24.15
C GLY A 392 10.20 -15.71 -24.22
N GLU A 393 9.96 -16.20 -25.43
CA GLU A 393 9.31 -17.48 -25.77
C GLU A 393 9.84 -18.75 -25.05
N SER A 394 10.96 -18.66 -24.32
CA SER A 394 11.61 -19.77 -23.62
C SER A 394 11.19 -19.95 -22.14
N VAL A 395 10.57 -18.96 -21.49
CA VAL A 395 10.45 -18.96 -20.00
C VAL A 395 9.31 -19.82 -19.47
N LEU A 396 8.36 -20.30 -20.27
CA LEU A 396 7.13 -20.92 -19.75
C LEU A 396 6.92 -22.41 -20.06
N LYS A 397 7.84 -23.09 -20.75
CA LYS A 397 7.55 -24.43 -21.32
C LYS A 397 8.20 -25.64 -20.63
N GLU A 398 9.06 -25.48 -19.62
CA GLU A 398 9.79 -26.61 -19.01
C GLU A 398 10.03 -26.40 -17.50
N PRO A 399 10.27 -27.43 -16.67
CA PRO A 399 10.67 -27.27 -15.26
C PRO A 399 11.95 -26.42 -15.05
N ALA A 400 12.78 -26.23 -16.08
CA ALA A 400 13.86 -25.24 -16.11
C ALA A 400 13.35 -23.78 -16.05
N SER A 401 12.04 -23.56 -16.22
CA SER A 401 11.35 -22.28 -16.06
C SER A 401 11.25 -21.85 -14.61
N ILE A 402 11.06 -22.78 -13.67
CA ILE A 402 10.86 -22.43 -12.25
C ILE A 402 12.16 -21.83 -11.71
N SER A 403 13.32 -22.45 -11.98
CA SER A 403 14.62 -21.87 -11.66
C SER A 403 14.87 -20.53 -12.36
N GLY A 404 14.39 -20.35 -13.60
CA GLY A 404 14.49 -19.08 -14.31
C GLY A 404 13.65 -17.98 -13.67
N MET A 405 12.44 -18.32 -13.22
CA MET A 405 11.54 -17.44 -12.47
C MET A 405 12.11 -17.08 -11.10
N GLU A 406 12.64 -18.05 -10.36
CA GLU A 406 13.34 -17.86 -9.09
C GLU A 406 14.52 -16.90 -9.25
N ASN A 407 15.38 -17.09 -10.26
CA ASN A 407 16.49 -16.18 -10.53
C ASN A 407 16.03 -14.74 -10.82
N ILE A 408 14.93 -14.56 -11.55
CA ILE A 408 14.36 -13.24 -11.81
C ILE A 408 13.82 -12.61 -10.51
N LEU A 409 13.15 -13.40 -9.67
CA LEU A 409 12.62 -12.95 -8.39
C LEU A 409 13.73 -12.64 -7.37
N GLU A 410 14.79 -13.44 -7.31
CA GLU A 410 15.97 -13.18 -6.50
C GLU A 410 16.67 -11.89 -6.93
N HIS A 411 16.81 -11.67 -8.24
CA HIS A 411 17.35 -10.41 -8.77
C HIS A 411 16.51 -9.21 -8.30
N TYR A 412 15.18 -9.31 -8.36
CA TYR A 412 14.28 -8.28 -7.87
C TYR A 412 14.40 -8.04 -6.36
N ILE A 413 14.60 -9.09 -5.57
CA ILE A 413 14.84 -8.97 -4.13
C ILE A 413 16.17 -8.28 -3.84
N GLY A 414 17.18 -8.52 -4.68
CA GLY A 414 18.44 -7.75 -4.64
C GLY A 414 18.20 -6.25 -4.85
N VAL A 415 17.48 -5.88 -5.92
CA VAL A 415 17.13 -4.47 -6.22
C VAL A 415 16.30 -3.84 -5.09
N LEU A 416 15.50 -4.63 -4.38
CA LEU A 416 14.68 -4.14 -3.27
C LEU A 416 15.44 -3.73 -2.03
N GLN A 417 16.67 -4.24 -1.83
CA GLN A 417 17.50 -3.81 -0.70
C GLN A 417 17.81 -2.31 -0.75
N ASP A 418 17.73 -1.70 -1.94
CA ASP A 418 17.92 -0.26 -2.14
C ASP A 418 16.66 0.56 -1.82
N PHE A 419 15.49 -0.08 -1.64
CA PHE A 419 14.24 0.59 -1.30
C PHE A 419 13.97 0.52 0.20
N PRO A 420 13.63 1.65 0.85
CA PRO A 420 13.35 1.66 2.28
C PRO A 420 12.05 0.87 2.56
N VAL A 421 12.18 -0.29 3.19
CA VAL A 421 11.05 -0.98 3.81
C VAL A 421 10.56 -0.10 4.97
N PRO A 422 9.25 0.21 5.08
CA PRO A 422 8.71 0.95 6.20
C PRO A 422 9.12 0.29 7.52
N GLU A 423 9.98 0.95 8.28
CA GLU A 423 10.40 0.45 9.58
C GLU A 423 9.28 0.67 10.61
N PRO A 424 8.89 -0.35 11.39
CA PRO A 424 7.94 -0.17 12.47
C PRO A 424 8.43 0.90 13.46
N LEU A 425 7.55 1.84 13.83
CA LEU A 425 7.73 2.87 14.85
C LEU A 425 8.40 2.31 16.13
N PRO A 426 8.01 1.14 16.68
CA PRO A 426 8.68 0.60 17.86
C PRO A 426 10.15 0.22 17.66
N ARG A 427 10.60 -0.03 16.41
CA ARG A 427 12.00 -0.32 16.11
C ARG A 427 12.86 0.93 16.06
N LYS A 428 12.28 2.09 15.74
CA LYS A 428 13.00 3.37 15.79
C LYS A 428 13.51 3.67 17.20
N PHE A 429 12.82 3.19 18.25
CA PHE A 429 13.33 3.23 19.61
C PHE A 429 14.64 2.43 19.79
N ILE A 430 14.81 1.30 19.11
CA ILE A 430 16.04 0.49 19.17
C ILE A 430 17.22 1.31 18.65
N ASN A 431 17.02 2.12 17.60
CA ASN A 431 18.03 3.02 17.06
C ASN A 431 18.47 4.09 18.10
N ASN A 432 17.59 4.44 19.04
CA ASN A 432 17.87 5.42 20.11
C ASN A 432 18.59 4.82 21.34
N ILE A 433 18.85 3.51 21.37
CA ILE A 433 19.51 2.86 22.50
C ILE A 433 21.01 3.18 22.50
N LYS A 434 21.41 4.10 23.40
CA LYS A 434 22.81 4.59 23.52
C LYS A 434 23.87 3.51 23.77
N LYS A 435 23.50 2.33 24.29
CA LYS A 435 24.43 1.23 24.60
C LYS A 435 24.45 0.21 23.44
N PRO A 436 25.53 0.12 22.65
CA PRO A 436 25.57 -0.73 21.45
C PRO A 436 25.30 -2.22 21.72
N ARG A 437 25.82 -2.76 22.82
CA ARG A 437 25.57 -4.17 23.20
C ARG A 437 24.10 -4.45 23.53
N VAL A 438 23.42 -3.49 24.13
CA VAL A 438 21.99 -3.60 24.47
C VAL A 438 21.16 -3.45 23.21
N GLN A 439 21.51 -2.50 22.35
CA GLN A 439 20.91 -2.35 21.03
C GLN A 439 21.04 -3.62 20.19
N GLN A 440 22.24 -4.21 20.11
CA GLN A 440 22.47 -5.47 19.40
C GLN A 440 21.69 -6.63 20.02
N LEU A 441 21.66 -6.74 21.35
CA LEU A 441 20.86 -7.77 22.03
C LEU A 441 19.38 -7.64 21.69
N ILE A 442 18.85 -6.42 21.72
CA ILE A 442 17.44 -6.14 21.44
C ILE A 442 17.13 -6.40 19.96
N ASN A 443 18.00 -5.99 19.05
CA ASN A 443 17.89 -6.31 17.62
C ASN A 443 17.89 -7.83 17.37
N ASN A 444 18.72 -8.59 18.09
CA ASN A 444 18.75 -10.04 17.98
C ASN A 444 17.52 -10.74 18.61
N MET A 445 16.86 -10.09 19.58
CA MET A 445 15.65 -10.62 20.21
C MET A 445 14.40 -10.43 19.37
N PHE A 446 14.33 -9.36 18.57
CA PHE A 446 13.21 -9.12 17.68
C PHE A 446 13.42 -9.86 16.36
N SER A 447 12.53 -10.80 16.03
CA SER A 447 12.49 -11.45 14.71
C SER A 447 12.51 -10.41 13.59
N PRO A 448 13.20 -10.63 12.46
CA PRO A 448 13.30 -9.63 11.38
C PRO A 448 11.91 -9.26 10.85
N VAL A 449 11.77 -8.01 10.35
CA VAL A 449 10.57 -7.62 9.60
C VAL A 449 10.46 -8.55 8.38
N SER A 450 9.27 -9.05 8.11
CA SER A 450 9.04 -9.92 6.95
C SER A 450 9.36 -9.20 5.65
N SER A 451 9.96 -9.92 4.71
CA SER A 451 10.19 -9.42 3.36
C SER A 451 8.88 -8.99 2.70
N ASP A 452 8.91 -7.89 1.94
CA ASP A 452 7.75 -7.43 1.18
C ASP A 452 7.46 -8.39 0.02
N PHE A 453 6.51 -9.29 0.25
CA PHE A 453 6.06 -10.26 -0.74
C PHE A 453 5.08 -9.66 -1.77
N PHE A 454 4.70 -8.38 -1.64
CA PHE A 454 3.81 -7.70 -2.60
C PHE A 454 4.37 -7.76 -4.01
N LEU A 455 5.69 -7.63 -4.17
CA LEU A 455 6.33 -7.59 -5.47
C LEU A 455 6.43 -8.96 -6.11
N VAL A 456 6.74 -9.99 -5.34
CA VAL A 456 6.62 -11.38 -5.80
C VAL A 456 5.22 -11.62 -6.33
N ASN A 457 4.20 -11.24 -5.55
CA ASN A 457 2.81 -11.37 -6.00
C ASN A 457 2.48 -10.52 -7.23
N LEU A 458 3.06 -9.32 -7.37
CA LEU A 458 2.89 -8.50 -8.57
C LEU A 458 3.47 -9.19 -9.81
N VAL A 459 4.66 -9.80 -9.71
CA VAL A 459 5.24 -10.61 -10.80
C VAL A 459 4.32 -11.78 -11.13
N LEU A 460 3.92 -12.54 -10.11
CA LEU A 460 3.05 -13.70 -10.28
C LEU A 460 1.69 -13.32 -10.88
N GLU A 461 1.16 -12.14 -10.55
CA GLU A 461 -0.06 -11.61 -11.12
C GLU A 461 0.11 -11.25 -12.60
N VAL A 462 1.25 -10.67 -12.99
CA VAL A 462 1.56 -10.41 -14.41
C VAL A 462 1.71 -11.72 -15.18
N TRP A 463 2.33 -12.72 -14.57
CA TRP A 463 2.66 -14.01 -15.21
C TRP A 463 1.48 -14.95 -15.32
N PHE A 464 0.65 -15.03 -14.28
CA PHE A 464 -0.39 -16.04 -14.15
C PHE A 464 -1.78 -15.46 -13.88
N GLY A 465 -1.90 -14.13 -13.81
CA GLY A 465 -3.15 -13.46 -13.48
C GLY A 465 -3.47 -13.46 -11.98
N PRO A 466 -4.69 -13.07 -11.60
CA PRO A 466 -5.08 -12.82 -10.20
C PRO A 466 -5.06 -14.06 -9.30
N SER A 467 -4.88 -15.27 -9.86
CA SER A 467 -4.67 -16.50 -9.08
C SER A 467 -3.29 -16.60 -8.46
N LEU A 468 -2.30 -15.85 -8.98
CA LEU A 468 -0.86 -15.97 -8.67
C LEU A 468 -0.25 -17.35 -9.00
N LEU A 469 -1.03 -18.24 -9.60
CA LEU A 469 -0.68 -19.64 -9.80
C LEU A 469 -0.89 -19.99 -11.27
N PRO A 470 0.06 -20.70 -11.90
CA PRO A 470 -0.12 -21.27 -13.24
C PRO A 470 -1.43 -22.07 -13.35
N GLU A 471 -2.16 -21.85 -14.46
CA GLU A 471 -3.44 -22.54 -14.69
C GLU A 471 -3.24 -24.05 -14.98
N GLU A 472 -2.11 -24.40 -15.61
CA GLU A 472 -1.81 -25.74 -16.15
C GLU A 472 -0.70 -26.46 -15.36
N PHE A 473 -0.94 -26.77 -14.08
CA PHE A 473 -0.16 -27.83 -13.43
C PHE A 473 -0.76 -29.19 -13.79
N THR A 474 -0.05 -29.94 -14.65
CA THR A 474 -0.38 -31.32 -15.02
C THR A 474 -0.07 -32.31 -13.89
N GLU A 475 0.94 -32.02 -13.05
CA GLU A 475 1.33 -32.84 -11.89
C GLU A 475 1.29 -32.05 -10.56
N PRO A 476 0.79 -32.65 -9.46
CA PRO A 476 0.75 -31.99 -8.14
C PRO A 476 2.12 -31.60 -7.62
N LYS A 477 3.15 -32.37 -7.97
CA LYS A 477 4.52 -32.13 -7.53
C LYS A 477 5.04 -30.79 -8.01
N HIS A 478 4.79 -30.43 -9.28
CA HIS A 478 5.22 -29.14 -9.83
C HIS A 478 4.58 -27.95 -9.12
N LEU A 479 3.32 -28.08 -8.68
CA LEU A 479 2.67 -27.06 -7.86
C LEU A 479 3.31 -26.96 -6.48
N VAL A 480 3.64 -28.10 -5.84
CA VAL A 480 4.31 -28.11 -4.54
C VAL A 480 5.70 -27.48 -4.64
N ASP A 481 6.53 -27.95 -5.57
CA ASP A 481 7.89 -27.45 -5.79
C ASP A 481 7.87 -25.94 -6.07
N PHE A 482 6.94 -25.48 -6.91
CA PHE A 482 6.77 -24.04 -7.19
C PHE A 482 6.38 -23.24 -5.95
N VAL A 483 5.38 -23.69 -5.19
CA VAL A 483 4.91 -22.96 -4.00
C VAL A 483 5.97 -22.95 -2.91
N GLU A 484 6.67 -24.06 -2.70
CA GLU A 484 7.75 -24.16 -1.73
C GLU A 484 8.93 -23.26 -2.12
N GLY A 485 9.35 -23.25 -3.39
CA GLY A 485 10.37 -22.31 -3.89
C GLY A 485 9.99 -20.84 -3.68
N MET A 486 8.73 -20.47 -3.93
CA MET A 486 8.25 -19.11 -3.68
C MET A 486 8.18 -18.76 -2.18
N LEU A 487 7.83 -19.73 -1.33
CA LEU A 487 7.80 -19.54 0.13
C LEU A 487 9.20 -19.58 0.75
N ASP A 488 10.17 -20.26 0.15
CA ASP A 488 11.58 -20.19 0.55
C ASP A 488 12.13 -18.77 0.32
N ILE A 489 11.74 -18.15 -0.80
CA ILE A 489 12.05 -16.75 -1.11
C ILE A 489 11.30 -15.77 -0.17
N CYS A 490 10.01 -16.00 0.05
CA CYS A 490 9.14 -15.12 0.84
C CYS A 490 8.26 -15.91 1.84
N PRO A 491 8.81 -16.29 3.02
CA PRO A 491 8.13 -17.20 3.95
C PRO A 491 6.79 -16.70 4.51
N SER A 492 6.60 -15.39 4.55
CA SER A 492 5.39 -14.74 5.07
C SER A 492 4.33 -14.46 4.00
N ASN A 493 4.48 -14.97 2.77
CA ASN A 493 3.56 -14.70 1.66
C ASN A 493 2.22 -15.44 1.81
N TYR A 494 1.40 -14.96 2.74
CA TYR A 494 0.09 -15.54 3.01
C TYR A 494 -0.90 -15.37 1.85
N VAL A 495 -0.71 -14.40 0.95
CA VAL A 495 -1.60 -14.19 -0.21
C VAL A 495 -1.43 -15.32 -1.22
N LEU A 496 -0.18 -15.73 -1.47
CA LEU A 496 0.11 -16.93 -2.27
C LEU A 496 -0.50 -18.17 -1.62
N ALA A 497 -0.26 -18.38 -0.31
CA ALA A 497 -0.79 -19.53 0.41
C ALA A 497 -2.34 -19.59 0.42
N MET A 498 -3.01 -18.44 0.52
CA MET A 498 -4.48 -18.33 0.36
C MET A 498 -4.92 -18.75 -1.04
N SER A 499 -4.20 -18.33 -2.08
CA SER A 499 -4.51 -18.66 -3.47
C SER A 499 -4.38 -20.16 -3.74
N VAL A 500 -3.36 -20.80 -3.15
CA VAL A 500 -3.18 -22.26 -3.18
C VAL A 500 -4.36 -22.97 -2.51
N CYS A 501 -4.79 -22.53 -1.33
CA CYS A 501 -5.96 -23.10 -0.67
C CYS A 501 -7.24 -22.92 -1.49
N LYS A 502 -7.42 -21.76 -2.14
CA LYS A 502 -8.56 -21.47 -3.02
C LYS A 502 -8.55 -22.35 -4.27
N LEU A 503 -7.39 -22.68 -4.82
CA LEU A 503 -7.24 -23.56 -5.98
C LEU A 503 -7.78 -24.97 -5.69
N PHE A 504 -7.39 -25.56 -4.55
CA PHE A 504 -7.87 -26.89 -4.16
C PHE A 504 -9.38 -26.91 -3.93
N ARG A 505 -9.97 -25.82 -3.45
CA ARG A 505 -11.42 -25.71 -3.32
C ARG A 505 -12.15 -25.74 -4.68
N LYS A 506 -11.62 -25.05 -5.71
CA LYS A 506 -12.25 -25.01 -7.03
C LYS A 506 -12.19 -26.36 -7.75
N ARG A 507 -11.14 -27.16 -7.51
CA ARG A 507 -10.94 -28.46 -8.17
C ARG A 507 -11.70 -29.62 -7.51
N ASP A 508 -12.09 -29.48 -6.25
CA ASP A 508 -12.94 -30.44 -5.51
C ASP A 508 -14.31 -30.69 -6.17
N GLU A 509 -14.80 -29.74 -6.99
CA GLU A 509 -16.09 -29.87 -7.68
C GLU A 509 -15.99 -30.62 -9.03
N SER A 510 -14.79 -30.91 -9.54
CA SER A 510 -14.62 -31.44 -10.91
C SER A 510 -13.55 -32.52 -11.14
N THR A 511 -12.59 -32.76 -10.24
CA THR A 511 -11.48 -33.72 -10.51
C THR A 511 -10.93 -34.43 -9.27
N HIS A 512 -10.41 -35.66 -9.46
CA HIS A 512 -9.79 -36.54 -8.44
C HIS A 512 -8.43 -36.07 -7.86
N PHE A 513 -8.04 -34.80 -8.04
CA PHE A 513 -6.69 -34.30 -7.70
C PHE A 513 -6.52 -33.84 -6.25
N THR A 514 -7.60 -33.65 -5.49
CA THR A 514 -7.55 -33.15 -4.09
C THR A 514 -7.47 -34.31 -3.09
N SER A 515 -6.26 -34.66 -2.67
CA SER A 515 -6.06 -35.57 -1.53
C SER A 515 -6.13 -34.82 -0.20
N VAL A 516 -6.53 -35.49 0.88
CA VAL A 516 -6.53 -34.93 2.24
C VAL A 516 -5.13 -34.41 2.62
N SER A 517 -4.08 -35.08 2.18
CA SER A 517 -2.69 -34.66 2.39
C SER A 517 -2.37 -33.31 1.74
N MET A 518 -2.86 -33.06 0.51
CA MET A 518 -2.66 -31.78 -0.18
C MET A 518 -3.43 -30.64 0.51
N CYS A 519 -4.67 -30.91 0.94
CA CYS A 519 -5.46 -29.96 1.71
C CYS A 519 -4.77 -29.60 3.04
N PHE A 520 -4.20 -30.60 3.72
CA PHE A 520 -3.46 -30.39 4.96
C PHE A 520 -2.18 -29.58 4.73
N TRP A 521 -1.37 -29.92 3.71
CA TRP A 521 -0.17 -29.18 3.33
C TRP A 521 -0.48 -27.71 3.02
N ALA A 522 -1.46 -27.45 2.15
CA ALA A 522 -1.86 -26.09 1.79
C ALA A 522 -2.35 -25.30 3.01
N SER A 523 -3.18 -25.91 3.84
CA SER A 523 -3.69 -25.30 5.07
C SER A 523 -2.57 -25.01 6.07
N SER A 524 -1.58 -25.90 6.19
CA SER A 524 -0.42 -25.72 7.06
C SER A 524 0.44 -24.55 6.59
N ASN A 525 0.69 -24.43 5.29
CA ASN A 525 1.43 -23.30 4.73
C ASN A 525 0.70 -21.96 4.96
N LEU A 526 -0.63 -21.93 4.80
CA LEU A 526 -1.43 -20.75 5.11
C LEU A 526 -1.32 -20.33 6.58
N VAL A 527 -1.40 -21.29 7.51
CA VAL A 527 -1.27 -21.00 8.94
C VAL A 527 0.14 -20.50 9.27
N ASN A 528 1.17 -21.16 8.74
CA ASN A 528 2.57 -20.81 9.01
C ASN A 528 2.93 -19.41 8.46
N THR A 529 2.57 -19.11 7.22
CA THR A 529 2.85 -17.81 6.59
C THR A 529 2.24 -16.64 7.37
N ILE A 530 1.02 -16.80 7.91
CA ILE A 530 0.37 -15.79 8.76
C ILE A 530 1.04 -15.66 10.13
N LEU A 531 1.39 -16.78 10.76
CA LEU A 531 1.98 -16.77 12.11
C LEU A 531 3.42 -16.24 12.14
N HIS A 532 4.14 -16.34 11.02
CA HIS A 532 5.51 -15.85 10.87
C HIS A 532 5.59 -14.43 10.29
N ALA A 533 4.48 -13.86 9.85
CA ALA A 533 4.43 -12.50 9.34
C ALA A 533 4.66 -11.45 10.45
N ILE A 534 5.58 -10.54 10.19
CA ILE A 534 5.93 -9.40 11.05
C ILE A 534 5.99 -8.15 10.16
N PRO A 535 5.18 -7.11 10.43
CA PRO A 535 4.20 -7.01 11.51
C PRO A 535 3.03 -8.00 11.37
N ILE A 536 2.24 -8.14 12.45
CA ILE A 536 1.06 -9.02 12.46
C ILE A 536 0.13 -8.61 11.31
N PRO A 537 -0.31 -9.55 10.44
CA PRO A 537 -1.19 -9.23 9.31
C PRO A 537 -2.50 -8.63 9.79
N PRO A 538 -3.12 -7.71 9.02
CA PRO A 538 -4.36 -7.05 9.39
C PRO A 538 -5.52 -8.03 9.59
N GLU A 539 -6.54 -7.63 10.36
CA GLU A 539 -7.69 -8.48 10.74
C GLU A 539 -8.35 -9.16 9.54
N CYS A 540 -8.48 -8.46 8.41
CA CYS A 540 -9.09 -8.99 7.19
C CYS A 540 -8.39 -10.25 6.68
N VAL A 541 -7.06 -10.34 6.80
CA VAL A 541 -6.27 -11.51 6.39
C VAL A 541 -6.59 -12.70 7.29
N TRP A 542 -6.71 -12.49 8.59
CA TRP A 542 -7.08 -13.54 9.53
C TRP A 542 -8.49 -14.04 9.30
N VAL A 543 -9.44 -13.15 9.03
CA VAL A 543 -10.84 -13.49 8.73
C VAL A 543 -10.93 -14.27 7.42
N GLU A 544 -10.21 -13.86 6.39
CA GLU A 544 -10.19 -14.56 5.11
C GLU A 544 -9.58 -15.96 5.25
N ALA A 545 -8.44 -16.07 5.93
CA ALA A 545 -7.81 -17.36 6.22
C ALA A 545 -8.72 -18.27 7.05
N ALA A 546 -9.37 -17.74 8.09
CA ALA A 546 -10.38 -18.48 8.87
C ALA A 546 -11.50 -19.01 7.99
N THR A 547 -12.00 -18.18 7.07
CA THR A 547 -13.08 -18.54 6.14
C THR A 547 -12.65 -19.63 5.16
N ILE A 548 -11.39 -19.62 4.72
CA ILE A 548 -10.82 -20.65 3.86
C ILE A 548 -10.68 -21.96 4.66
N LEU A 549 -9.99 -21.92 5.80
CA LEU A 549 -9.70 -23.08 6.65
C LEU A 549 -10.96 -23.75 7.19
N GLY A 550 -11.99 -22.97 7.54
CA GLY A 550 -13.27 -23.49 8.04
C GLY A 550 -14.06 -24.30 7.00
N LYS A 551 -13.69 -24.24 5.72
CA LYS A 551 -14.35 -24.97 4.62
C LYS A 551 -13.57 -26.21 4.16
N VAL A 552 -12.34 -26.40 4.64
CA VAL A 552 -11.49 -27.53 4.26
C VAL A 552 -11.77 -28.71 5.20
N LYS A 553 -12.08 -29.89 4.63
CA LYS A 553 -12.29 -31.13 5.41
C LYS A 553 -10.96 -31.75 5.83
N GLY A 554 -10.89 -32.31 7.03
CA GLY A 554 -9.71 -33.04 7.52
C GLY A 554 -8.62 -32.15 8.14
N VAL A 555 -8.89 -30.86 8.33
CA VAL A 555 -7.96 -29.90 8.97
C VAL A 555 -8.56 -29.26 10.23
N GLU A 556 -9.57 -29.88 10.84
CA GLU A 556 -10.37 -29.30 11.94
C GLU A 556 -9.50 -28.92 13.15
N VAL A 557 -8.52 -29.76 13.50
CA VAL A 557 -7.57 -29.50 14.61
C VAL A 557 -6.67 -28.31 14.30
N LEU A 558 -6.23 -28.19 13.04
CA LEU A 558 -5.41 -27.06 12.59
C LEU A 558 -6.25 -25.77 12.61
N SER A 559 -7.47 -25.81 12.08
CA SER A 559 -8.42 -24.69 12.11
C SER A 559 -8.71 -24.24 13.55
N GLN A 560 -8.95 -25.17 14.48
CA GLN A 560 -9.16 -24.83 15.89
C GLN A 560 -7.94 -24.10 16.50
N ARG A 561 -6.73 -24.59 16.24
CA ARG A 561 -5.50 -23.93 16.71
C ARG A 561 -5.32 -22.55 16.08
N PHE A 562 -5.66 -22.42 14.80
CA PHE A 562 -5.63 -21.15 14.09
C PHE A 562 -6.57 -20.12 14.74
N TYR A 563 -7.82 -20.47 15.01
CA TYR A 563 -8.75 -19.56 15.73
C TYR A 563 -8.24 -19.15 17.10
N GLY A 564 -7.62 -20.09 17.85
CA GLY A 564 -6.99 -19.77 19.13
C GLY A 564 -5.89 -18.70 19.01
N ARG A 565 -5.14 -18.69 17.90
CA ARG A 565 -4.12 -17.65 17.61
C ARG A 565 -4.75 -16.37 17.06
N ALA A 566 -5.71 -16.49 16.14
CA ALA A 566 -6.42 -15.36 15.55
C ALA A 566 -7.12 -14.50 16.61
N LEU A 567 -7.76 -15.13 17.60
CA LEU A 567 -8.43 -14.45 18.71
C LEU A 567 -7.47 -13.93 19.79
N LEU A 568 -6.19 -14.32 19.76
CA LEU A 568 -5.14 -13.66 20.55
C LEU A 568 -4.64 -12.40 19.85
N ALA A 569 -4.51 -12.44 18.52
CA ALA A 569 -4.12 -11.27 17.72
C ALA A 569 -5.24 -10.22 17.66
N TYR A 570 -6.48 -10.65 17.38
CA TYR A 570 -7.65 -9.81 17.21
C TYR A 570 -8.80 -10.24 18.15
N PRO A 571 -8.65 -10.08 19.47
CA PRO A 571 -9.61 -10.54 20.47
C PRO A 571 -10.98 -9.87 20.40
N PHE A 572 -11.10 -8.76 19.69
CA PHE A 572 -12.32 -7.96 19.57
C PHE A 572 -12.94 -8.00 18.16
N SER A 573 -12.47 -8.88 17.26
CA SER A 573 -13.07 -9.03 15.93
C SER A 573 -14.37 -9.83 16.00
N VAL A 574 -15.50 -9.16 15.73
CA VAL A 574 -16.82 -9.81 15.62
C VAL A 574 -16.79 -10.88 14.53
N LYS A 575 -16.14 -10.60 13.39
CA LYS A 575 -16.06 -11.53 12.26
C LYS A 575 -15.34 -12.83 12.62
N LEU A 576 -14.21 -12.74 13.33
CA LEU A 576 -13.47 -13.93 13.78
C LEU A 576 -14.27 -14.73 14.81
N TRP A 577 -14.94 -14.07 15.76
CA TRP A 577 -15.80 -14.75 16.73
C TRP A 577 -16.98 -15.46 16.07
N LYS A 578 -17.71 -14.78 15.16
CA LYS A 578 -18.81 -15.38 14.39
C LYS A 578 -18.31 -16.55 13.53
N SER A 579 -17.16 -16.40 12.86
CA SER A 579 -16.54 -17.47 12.09
C SER A 579 -16.14 -18.68 12.96
N TYR A 580 -15.58 -18.44 14.15
CA TYR A 580 -15.20 -19.51 15.08
C TYR A 580 -16.42 -20.26 15.62
N GLN A 581 -17.51 -19.55 15.87
CA GLN A 581 -18.77 -20.12 16.30
C GLN A 581 -19.35 -21.06 15.22
N LEU A 582 -19.24 -20.69 13.94
CA LEU A 582 -19.71 -21.48 12.79
C LEU A 582 -18.88 -22.76 12.56
N LEU A 583 -17.64 -22.83 13.05
CA LEU A 583 -16.81 -24.03 12.92
C LEU A 583 -17.43 -25.24 13.64
N TYR A 584 -18.20 -25.02 14.71
CA TYR A 584 -18.81 -26.08 15.49
C TYR A 584 -20.31 -26.18 15.21
N GLY A 585 -20.75 -27.36 14.75
CA GLY A 585 -22.17 -27.69 14.66
C GLY A 585 -22.84 -28.05 16.00
N ASN A 586 -22.09 -28.04 17.11
CA ASN A 586 -22.61 -28.37 18.44
C ASN A 586 -23.06 -27.11 19.19
N THR A 587 -24.36 -27.05 19.50
CA THR A 587 -25.02 -25.98 20.25
C THR A 587 -24.33 -25.61 21.57
N GLU A 588 -23.74 -26.57 22.29
CA GLU A 588 -23.05 -26.31 23.57
C GLU A 588 -21.75 -25.51 23.37
N LYS A 589 -20.94 -25.89 22.38
CA LYS A 589 -19.70 -25.17 22.04
C LYS A 589 -20.00 -23.78 21.48
N THR A 590 -21.04 -23.68 20.65
CA THR A 590 -21.55 -22.41 20.11
C THR A 590 -21.93 -21.44 21.23
N LYS A 591 -22.58 -21.92 22.31
CA LYS A 591 -22.91 -21.11 23.49
C LYS A 591 -21.68 -20.69 24.29
N ALA A 592 -20.75 -21.61 24.56
CA ALA A 592 -19.52 -21.30 25.29
C ALA A 592 -18.66 -20.24 24.56
N ILE A 593 -18.61 -20.29 23.22
CA ILE A 593 -17.92 -19.28 22.40
C ILE A 593 -18.61 -17.91 22.51
N ALA A 594 -19.94 -17.89 22.44
CA ALA A 594 -20.71 -16.65 22.59
C ALA A 594 -20.51 -16.03 23.99
N GLU A 595 -20.50 -16.85 25.05
CA GLU A 595 -20.22 -16.39 26.41
C GLU A 595 -18.79 -15.83 26.55
N ALA A 596 -17.80 -16.47 25.92
CA ALA A 596 -16.42 -15.99 25.91
C ALA A 596 -16.25 -14.65 25.15
N ALA A 597 -16.96 -14.48 24.04
CA ALA A 597 -17.01 -13.21 23.30
C ALA A 597 -17.68 -12.11 24.14
N LYS A 598 -18.82 -12.43 24.76
CA LYS A 598 -19.55 -11.52 25.65
C LYS A 598 -18.72 -11.09 26.85
N ALA A 599 -17.94 -12.00 27.44
CA ALA A 599 -17.01 -11.67 28.52
C ALA A 599 -15.93 -10.64 28.11
N LYS A 600 -15.60 -10.55 26.82
CA LYS A 600 -14.69 -9.54 26.27
C LYS A 600 -15.39 -8.24 25.88
N GLY A 601 -16.72 -8.18 25.98
CA GLY A 601 -17.54 -7.04 25.55
C GLY A 601 -17.91 -7.07 24.07
N ILE A 602 -17.93 -8.25 23.45
CA ILE A 602 -18.31 -8.43 22.04
C ILE A 602 -19.70 -9.04 21.97
N ASP A 603 -20.57 -8.39 21.20
CA ASP A 603 -21.90 -8.89 20.88
C ASP A 603 -21.85 -9.68 19.56
N LEU A 604 -22.37 -10.90 19.58
CA LEU A 604 -22.43 -11.79 18.42
C LEU A 604 -23.84 -11.95 17.88
N ASP A 605 -24.84 -11.37 18.54
CA ASP A 605 -26.24 -11.46 18.12
C ASP A 605 -26.52 -10.69 16.80
#